data_AF-A0A7X3ZCK0-F1
#
_entry.id   AF-A0A7X3ZCK0-F1
#
_cell.length_a   1.000
_cell.length_b   1.000
_cell.length_c   1.000
_cell.angle_alpha   90.00
_cell.angle_beta   90.00
_cell.angle_gamma   90.00
#
_symmetry.space_group_name_H-M   'P 1'
#
loop_
_entity.id
_entity.type
_entity.pdbx_description
1 polymer ?
#
loop_
_entity_poly.entity_id
_entity_poly.type
_entity_poly.pdbx_seq_one_letter_code
_entity_poly.pdbx_strand_id
1 'polypeptide(L)'
;MVVVDLDGNVIEGKLKPSVDTGIHLYLYRNRADVGGVCHTHSPYASSFAARGERIPAVLTPITLILGRDVPCSRYATPGEVEIDRCHAWFRQNYGQHGHKKVSA
;
A
#
# COMPACT_ATOMS: atom_id res chain seq x y z
N MET A 1 -4.58 2.90 21.76
CA MET A 1 -3.76 1.96 20.96
C MET A 1 -4.34 0.56 21.11
N VAL A 2 -4.13 -0.31 20.12
CA VAL A 2 -4.51 -1.73 20.14
C VAL A 2 -3.37 -2.52 19.53
N VAL A 3 -3.06 -3.67 20.10
CA VAL A 3 -2.03 -4.60 19.61
C VAL A 3 -2.75 -5.83 19.08
N VAL A 4 -2.38 -6.23 17.86
CA VAL A 4 -2.91 -7.43 17.20
C VAL A 4 -1.76 -8.36 16.86
N ASP A 5 -2.04 -9.67 16.85
CA ASP A 5 -1.13 -10.66 16.28
C ASP A 5 -1.15 -10.61 14.73
N LEU A 6 -0.34 -11.45 14.08
CA LEU A 6 -0.28 -11.50 12.62
C LEU A 6 -1.61 -11.96 12.01
N ASP A 7 -2.45 -12.68 12.75
CA ASP A 7 -3.76 -13.16 12.32
C ASP A 7 -4.88 -12.13 12.53
N GLY A 8 -4.56 -11.00 13.15
CA GLY A 8 -5.48 -9.89 13.39
C GLY A 8 -6.28 -10.03 14.69
N ASN A 9 -5.97 -11.01 15.53
CA ASN A 9 -6.58 -11.14 16.84
C ASN A 9 -6.02 -10.07 17.78
N VAL A 10 -6.89 -9.42 18.56
CA VAL A 10 -6.46 -8.46 19.57
C VAL A 10 -5.79 -9.19 20.71
N ILE A 11 -4.52 -8.89 20.96
CA ILE A 11 -3.74 -9.43 22.08
C ILE A 11 -3.59 -8.42 23.23
N GLU A 12 -3.73 -7.12 22.95
CA GLU A 12 -3.73 -6.08 23.97
C GLU A 12 -4.58 -4.86 23.56
N GLY A 13 -5.27 -4.26 24.54
CA GLY A 13 -6.09 -3.06 24.36
C GLY A 13 -7.60 -3.35 24.30
N LYS A 14 -8.40 -2.29 24.39
CA LYS A 14 -9.88 -2.35 24.41
C LYS A 14 -10.53 -1.70 23.19
N LEU A 15 -9.73 -1.08 22.32
CA LEU A 15 -10.23 -0.40 21.12
C LEU A 15 -10.39 -1.41 19.99
N LYS A 16 -11.33 -1.13 19.08
CA LYS A 16 -11.44 -1.87 17.83
C LYS A 16 -10.22 -1.56 16.95
N PRO A 17 -9.58 -2.57 16.33
CA PRO A 17 -8.57 -2.36 15.29
C PRO A 17 -9.09 -1.51 14.13
N SER A 18 -8.17 -0.89 13.40
CA SER A 18 -8.51 -0.12 12.20
C SER A 18 -9.16 -1.02 11.15
N VAL A 19 -10.05 -0.46 10.32
CA VAL A 19 -10.54 -1.13 9.12
C VAL A 19 -9.41 -1.47 8.14
N ASP A 20 -8.29 -0.73 8.23
CA ASP A 20 -7.09 -0.95 7.44
C ASP A 20 -6.12 -1.97 8.07
N THR A 21 -6.42 -2.55 9.24
CA THR A 21 -5.52 -3.52 9.88
C THR A 21 -5.15 -4.67 8.94
N GLY A 22 -6.07 -5.12 8.08
CA GLY A 22 -5.81 -6.17 7.09
C GLY A 22 -4.65 -5.86 6.13
N ILE A 23 -4.56 -4.64 5.61
CA ILE A 23 -3.48 -4.28 4.67
C ILE A 23 -2.12 -4.18 5.38
N HIS A 24 -2.10 -3.72 6.63
CA HIS A 24 -0.87 -3.68 7.43
C HIS A 24 -0.34 -5.10 7.69
N LEU A 25 -1.23 -6.01 8.12
CA LEU A 25 -0.86 -7.42 8.38
C LEU A 25 -0.39 -8.12 7.11
N TYR A 26 -1.02 -7.85 5.97
CA TYR A 26 -0.57 -8.36 4.68
C TYR A 26 0.87 -7.97 4.37
N LEU A 27 1.20 -6.68 4.52
CA LEU A 27 2.54 -6.17 4.28
C LEU A 27 3.56 -6.83 5.22
N TYR A 28 3.27 -6.91 6.53
CA TYR A 28 4.19 -7.54 7.48
C TYR A 28 4.44 -9.03 7.18
N ARG A 29 3.44 -9.77 6.70
CA ARG A 29 3.63 -11.19 6.29
C ARG A 29 4.47 -11.34 5.02
N ASN A 30 4.41 -10.39 4.09
CA ASN A 30 4.99 -10.53 2.75
C ASN A 30 6.27 -9.69 2.53
N ARG A 31 6.59 -8.78 3.44
CA ARG A 31 7.71 -7.82 3.35
C ARG A 31 8.44 -7.72 4.68
N ALA A 32 9.34 -8.68 4.93
CA ALA A 32 10.17 -8.72 6.14
C ALA A 32 11.09 -7.49 6.31
N ASP A 33 11.33 -6.74 5.24
CA ASP A 33 12.09 -5.49 5.25
C ASP A 33 11.28 -4.28 5.74
N VAL A 34 9.96 -4.41 5.93
CA VAL A 34 9.08 -3.32 6.38
C VAL A 34 8.93 -3.36 7.89
N GLY A 35 9.47 -2.34 8.58
CA GLY A 35 9.35 -2.15 10.04
C GLY A 35 8.22 -1.22 10.50
N GLY A 36 7.52 -0.56 9.58
CA GLY A 36 6.44 0.37 9.90
C GLY A 36 5.65 0.81 8.68
N VAL A 37 4.37 1.14 8.87
CA VAL A 37 3.43 1.54 7.81
C VAL A 37 2.62 2.75 8.27
N CYS A 38 2.49 3.75 7.40
CA CYS A 38 1.65 4.91 7.61
C CYS A 38 0.60 5.00 6.49
N HIS A 39 -0.67 5.14 6.85
CA HIS A 39 -1.79 5.34 5.94
C HIS A 39 -2.31 6.77 6.07
N THR A 40 -2.55 7.46 4.94
CA THR A 40 -3.04 8.84 4.94
C THR A 40 -4.02 9.06 3.79
N HIS A 41 -4.97 9.98 4.00
CA HIS A 41 -5.81 10.53 2.93
C HIS A 41 -5.33 11.94 2.57
N SER A 42 -4.03 12.10 2.30
CA SER A 42 -3.48 13.41 1.93
C SER A 42 -4.11 13.92 0.61
N PRO A 43 -4.58 15.18 0.52
CA PRO A 43 -5.41 15.62 -0.61
C PRO A 43 -4.77 15.43 -1.99
N TYR A 44 -3.47 15.70 -2.09
CA TYR A 44 -2.75 15.58 -3.36
C TYR A 44 -2.54 14.11 -3.78
N ALA A 45 -2.12 13.22 -2.87
CA ALA A 45 -1.99 11.81 -3.24
C ALA A 45 -3.36 11.20 -3.60
N SER A 46 -4.39 11.55 -2.84
CA SER A 46 -5.76 11.11 -3.09
C SER A 46 -6.32 11.58 -4.43
N SER A 47 -5.95 12.78 -4.93
CA SER A 47 -6.44 13.27 -6.23
C SER A 47 -5.84 12.48 -7.41
N PHE A 48 -4.56 12.12 -7.36
CA PHE A 48 -3.95 11.21 -8.34
C PHE A 48 -4.60 9.82 -8.29
N ALA A 49 -4.81 9.28 -7.08
CA ALA A 49 -5.44 7.97 -6.88
C ALA A 49 -6.89 7.93 -7.40
N ALA A 50 -7.68 8.99 -7.17
CA ALA A 50 -9.05 9.12 -7.67
C ALA A 50 -9.11 9.13 -9.21
N ARG A 51 -8.03 9.57 -9.88
CA ARG A 51 -7.88 9.50 -11.34
C ARG A 51 -7.30 8.17 -11.83
N GLY A 52 -6.89 7.28 -10.92
CA GLY A 52 -6.18 6.05 -11.26
C GLY A 52 -4.78 6.30 -11.84
N GLU A 53 -4.19 7.46 -11.53
CA GLU A 53 -2.92 7.90 -12.09
C GLU A 53 -1.77 7.71 -11.09
N ARG A 54 -0.61 7.31 -11.63
CA ARG A 54 0.65 7.28 -10.87
C ARG A 54 1.12 8.71 -10.58
N ILE A 55 1.86 8.91 -9.49
CA ILE A 55 2.54 10.18 -9.23
C ILE A 55 3.91 10.14 -9.92
N PRO A 56 4.19 11.02 -10.89
CA PRO A 56 5.44 10.97 -11.63
C PRO A 56 6.63 11.44 -10.77
N ALA A 57 7.80 10.86 -10.99
CA ALA A 57 9.05 11.20 -10.31
C ALA A 57 9.68 12.47 -10.89
N VAL A 58 8.97 13.59 -10.74
CA VAL A 58 9.39 14.91 -11.23
C VAL A 58 9.87 15.84 -10.12
N LEU A 59 9.73 15.41 -8.86
CA LEU A 59 10.19 16.15 -7.69
C LEU A 59 11.43 15.49 -7.10
N THR A 60 12.42 16.31 -6.71
CA THR A 60 13.69 15.85 -6.13
C THR A 60 13.52 14.87 -4.97
N PRO A 61 12.58 15.06 -4.01
CA PRO A 61 12.40 14.08 -2.94
C PRO A 61 11.92 12.72 -3.46
N ILE A 62 11.07 12.68 -4.49
CA ILE A 62 10.55 11.42 -5.05
C ILE A 62 11.68 10.69 -5.79
N THR A 63 12.47 11.41 -6.59
CA THR A 63 13.59 10.82 -7.33
C THR A 63 14.71 10.34 -6.42
N LEU A 64 15.04 11.07 -5.34
CA LEU A 64 16.08 10.65 -4.40
C LEU A 64 15.66 9.50 -3.50
N ILE A 65 14.42 9.49 -3.01
CA ILE A 65 13.96 8.50 -2.04
C ILE A 65 13.51 7.21 -2.74
N LEU A 66 12.79 7.33 -3.85
CA LEU A 66 12.18 6.19 -4.53
C LEU A 66 12.89 5.81 -5.84
N GLY A 67 13.55 6.77 -6.50
CA GLY A 67 14.18 6.56 -7.81
C GLY A 67 13.20 6.31 -8.96
N ARG A 68 11.89 6.47 -8.73
CA ARG A 68 10.82 6.08 -9.66
C ARG A 68 9.48 6.72 -9.32
N ASP A 69 8.53 6.61 -10.25
CA ASP A 69 7.14 7.05 -10.05
C ASP A 69 6.48 6.33 -8.87
N VAL A 70 5.57 7.01 -8.16
CA VAL A 70 4.73 6.35 -7.15
C VAL A 70 3.59 5.64 -7.87
N PRO A 71 3.55 4.30 -7.86
CA PRO A 71 2.49 3.54 -8.52
C PRO A 71 1.13 3.76 -7.85
N CYS A 72 0.06 3.75 -8.65
CA CYS A 72 -1.32 3.72 -8.18
C CYS A 72 -1.86 2.30 -8.32
N SER A 73 -2.31 1.70 -7.21
CA SER A 73 -3.00 0.40 -7.23
C SER A 73 -4.41 0.55 -7.81
N ARG A 74 -5.02 -0.59 -8.17
CA ARG A 74 -6.46 -0.63 -8.45
C ARG A 74 -7.25 -0.40 -7.17
N TYR A 75 -8.45 0.15 -7.34
CA TYR A 75 -9.41 0.25 -6.25
C TYR A 75 -9.75 -1.14 -5.69
N ALA A 76 -9.75 -1.24 -4.37
CA ALA A 76 -10.31 -2.33 -3.61
C ALA A 76 -11.19 -1.74 -2.52
N THR A 77 -12.31 -2.40 -2.22
CA THR A 77 -13.15 -2.05 -1.08
C THR A 77 -12.34 -2.24 0.22
N PRO A 78 -12.30 -1.23 1.11
CA PRO A 78 -11.62 -1.38 2.40
C PRO A 78 -12.16 -2.55 3.21
N GLY A 79 -11.28 -3.34 3.81
CA GLY A 79 -11.64 -4.47 4.68
C GLY A 79 -11.98 -5.79 3.98
N GLU A 80 -11.91 -5.86 2.64
CA GLU A 80 -12.21 -7.09 1.87
C GLU A 80 -10.94 -7.81 1.36
N VAL A 81 -11.11 -9.07 0.96
CA VAL A 81 -10.11 -10.00 0.37
C VAL A 81 -9.44 -9.45 -0.90
N GLU A 82 -9.96 -8.35 -1.44
CA GLU A 82 -9.50 -7.73 -2.68
C GLU A 82 -8.11 -7.08 -2.59
N ILE A 83 -7.54 -6.97 -1.38
CA ILE A 83 -6.15 -6.53 -1.16
C ILE A 83 -5.17 -7.49 -1.84
N ASP A 84 -5.39 -8.81 -1.75
CA ASP A 84 -4.52 -9.82 -2.37
C ASP A 84 -4.51 -9.65 -3.90
N ARG A 85 -5.69 -9.38 -4.47
CA ARG A 85 -5.84 -9.13 -5.91
C ARG A 85 -5.12 -7.85 -6.33
N CYS A 86 -5.27 -6.77 -5.57
CA CYS A 86 -4.60 -5.51 -5.85
C CYS A 86 -3.08 -5.62 -5.73
N HIS A 87 -2.58 -6.36 -4.74
CA HIS A 87 -1.15 -6.59 -4.59
C HIS A 87 -0.59 -7.54 -5.67
N ALA A 88 -1.33 -8.59 -6.04
CA ALA A 88 -0.95 -9.45 -7.17
C ALA A 88 -0.89 -8.67 -8.48
N TRP A 89 -1.90 -7.84 -8.76
CA TRP A 89 -1.92 -6.93 -9.90
C TRP A 89 -0.73 -5.97 -9.85
N PHE A 90 -0.45 -5.39 -8.70
CA PHE A 90 0.69 -4.51 -8.48
C PHE A 90 2.01 -5.20 -8.83
N ARG A 91 2.25 -6.39 -8.27
CA ARG A 91 3.47 -7.17 -8.56
C ARG A 91 3.58 -7.55 -10.04
N GLN A 92 2.47 -7.88 -10.70
CA GLN A 92 2.49 -8.23 -12.11
C GLN A 92 2.85 -7.03 -13.00
N ASN A 93 2.29 -5.86 -12.69
CA ASN A 93 2.41 -4.69 -13.55
C ASN A 93 3.68 -3.91 -13.26
N TYR A 94 4.05 -3.80 -11.98
CA TYR A 94 5.15 -2.97 -11.50
C TYR A 94 6.33 -3.80 -10.95
N GLY A 95 6.20 -5.10 -10.73
CA GLY A 95 7.24 -5.90 -10.06
C GLY A 95 7.39 -5.57 -8.57
N GLN A 96 8.25 -6.28 -7.84
CA GLN A 96 8.63 -5.90 -6.47
C GLN A 96 9.31 -4.51 -6.40
N HIS A 97 9.81 -4.04 -7.55
CA HIS A 97 10.60 -2.81 -7.71
C HIS A 97 9.95 -1.75 -8.60
N GLY A 98 8.62 -1.76 -8.77
CA GLY A 98 7.88 -0.56 -9.21
C GLY A 98 7.96 -0.11 -10.68
N HIS A 99 8.43 -0.90 -11.65
CA HIS A 99 8.46 -0.52 -13.08
C HIS A 99 7.28 -1.11 -13.84
N LYS A 100 6.43 -0.24 -14.43
CA LYS A 100 5.38 -0.69 -15.35
C LYS A 100 6.06 -1.43 -16.52
N LYS A 101 5.80 -2.73 -16.70
CA LYS A 101 6.19 -3.42 -17.94
C LYS A 101 5.54 -2.69 -19.12
N VAL A 102 6.34 -2.02 -19.94
CA VAL A 102 5.88 -1.45 -21.21
C VAL A 102 5.84 -2.61 -22.19
N SER A 103 4.65 -3.04 -22.61
CA SER A 103 4.52 -3.92 -23.77
C SER A 103 4.92 -3.12 -25.00
N ALA A 104 5.94 -3.60 -25.71
CA ALA A 104 6.25 -3.17 -27.08
C ALA A 104 5.14 -3.60 -28.05
#